data_AF-A0A813GCH6-F1
#
_entry.id   AF-A0A813GCH6-F1
#
_cell.length_a   1.000
_cell.length_b   1.000
_cell.length_c   1.000
_cell.angle_alpha   90.00
_cell.angle_beta   90.00
_cell.angle_gamma   90.00
#
_symmetry.space_group_name_H-M   'P 1'
#
loop_
_entity.id
_entity.type
_entity.pdbx_description
1 polymer ?
#
loop_
_entity_poly.entity_id
_entity_poly.type
_entity_poly.pdbx_seq_one_letter_code
_entity_poly.pdbx_strand_id
1 'polypeptide(L)'
;AKYPQVKIYEGIQGPGEVIYVPGEWWHGVLNLEDTIAVTQNYCGYDNFDRVWCRARKERKKVAHLWLRNMWKHMPELHARATALNRRDGYKMRHERAADGESSSETSSSSDSSSDSSSDAEEDLDLSRVHVHTGIVPPWLMGPRAGKPVAGTMAGKPR
;
A
#
# COMPACT_ATOMS: atom_id res chain seq x y z
N ALA A 1 1.82 19.34 -28.49
CA ALA A 1 1.01 18.74 -27.40
C ALA A 1 0.80 19.78 -26.30
N LYS A 2 -0.36 19.79 -25.63
CA LYS A 2 -0.74 20.82 -24.64
C LYS A 2 0.14 20.84 -23.38
N TYR A 3 0.85 19.75 -23.09
CA TYR A 3 1.79 19.62 -21.97
C TYR A 3 3.03 18.81 -22.37
N PRO A 4 4.05 19.42 -23.00
CA PRO A 4 5.22 18.71 -23.53
C PRO A 4 6.12 18.07 -22.47
N GLN A 5 5.98 18.47 -21.20
CA GLN A 5 6.73 17.92 -20.06
C GLN A 5 6.17 16.57 -19.58
N VAL A 6 4.93 16.24 -19.95
CA VAL A 6 4.29 14.99 -19.52
C VAL A 6 4.70 13.89 -20.47
N LYS A 7 5.56 12.99 -20.00
CA LYS A 7 5.95 11.80 -20.75
C LYS A 7 4.83 10.76 -20.67
N ILE A 8 4.31 10.36 -21.82
CA ILE A 8 3.29 9.31 -21.94
C ILE A 8 3.98 7.99 -22.29
N TYR A 9 3.57 6.92 -21.64
CA TYR A 9 4.00 5.56 -21.95
C TYR A 9 2.84 4.83 -22.62
N GLU A 10 3.06 4.35 -23.83
CA GLU A 10 2.05 3.65 -24.64
C GLU A 10 2.60 2.27 -25.04
N GLY A 11 1.72 1.28 -25.09
CA GLY A 11 2.07 -0.09 -25.46
C GLY A 11 0.82 -0.92 -25.75
N ILE A 12 1.01 -1.99 -26.51
CA ILE A 12 -0.03 -2.98 -26.80
C ILE A 12 0.31 -4.24 -26.00
N GLN A 13 -0.64 -4.73 -25.21
CA GLN A 13 -0.50 -5.96 -24.44
C GLN A 13 -0.92 -7.17 -25.28
N GLY A 14 -0.03 -8.16 -25.42
CA GLY A 14 -0.32 -9.43 -26.07
C GLY A 14 -0.90 -10.50 -25.11
N PRO A 15 -1.45 -11.60 -25.64
CA PRO A 15 -1.92 -12.72 -24.84
C PRO A 15 -0.80 -13.32 -23.97
N GLY A 16 -1.07 -13.49 -22.67
CA GLY A 16 -0.10 -14.02 -21.71
C GLY A 16 0.90 -13.00 -21.16
N GLU A 17 0.92 -11.76 -21.68
CA GLU A 17 1.76 -10.69 -21.11
C GLU A 17 1.14 -10.11 -19.84
N VAL A 18 2.01 -9.59 -18.96
CA VAL A 18 1.60 -8.96 -17.70
C VAL A 18 2.11 -7.52 -17.66
N ILE A 19 1.20 -6.58 -17.42
CA ILE A 19 1.54 -5.18 -17.18
C ILE A 19 1.52 -4.93 -15.68
N TYR A 20 2.63 -4.40 -15.16
CA TYR A 20 2.68 -3.81 -13.82
C TYR A 20 2.41 -2.31 -13.91
N VAL A 21 1.33 -1.86 -13.26
CA VAL A 21 0.99 -0.44 -13.12
C VAL A 21 1.40 0.04 -11.73
N PRO A 22 2.43 0.90 -11.60
CA PRO A 22 2.83 1.42 -10.31
C PRO A 22 1.71 2.23 -9.65
N GLY A 23 1.68 2.24 -8.32
CA GLY A 23 0.72 3.04 -7.56
C GLY A 23 0.80 4.52 -7.93
N GLU A 24 -0.36 5.18 -7.98
CA GLU A 24 -0.53 6.60 -8.33
C GLU A 24 -0.33 6.97 -9.81
N TRP A 25 -0.13 5.98 -10.69
CA TRP A 25 -0.07 6.23 -12.14
C TRP A 25 -1.47 6.33 -12.75
N TRP A 26 -1.73 7.45 -13.43
CA TRP A 26 -2.88 7.57 -14.33
C TRP A 26 -2.68 6.62 -15.50
N HIS A 27 -3.68 5.80 -15.78
CA HIS A 27 -3.64 4.83 -16.86
C HIS A 27 -5.01 4.73 -17.53
N GLY A 28 -4.99 4.50 -18.84
CA GLY A 28 -6.16 4.20 -19.66
C GLY A 28 -5.94 2.87 -20.38
N VAL A 29 -6.99 2.07 -20.49
CA VAL A 29 -6.96 0.78 -21.18
C VAL A 29 -8.04 0.80 -22.26
N LEU A 30 -7.66 0.41 -23.47
CA LEU A 30 -8.57 0.27 -24.61
C LEU A 30 -8.45 -1.17 -25.14
N ASN A 31 -9.57 -1.89 -25.17
CA ASN A 31 -9.63 -3.21 -25.79
C ASN A 31 -9.76 -3.04 -27.30
N LEU A 32 -8.78 -3.52 -28.06
CA LEU A 32 -8.77 -3.44 -29.53
C LEU A 32 -9.54 -4.60 -30.18
N GLU A 33 -9.64 -5.73 -29.47
CA GLU A 33 -10.30 -6.97 -29.87
C GLU A 33 -11.04 -7.58 -28.65
N ASP A 34 -11.75 -8.70 -28.85
CA ASP A 34 -12.38 -9.44 -27.76
C ASP A 34 -11.34 -9.93 -26.76
N THR A 35 -11.37 -9.36 -25.56
CA THR A 35 -10.29 -9.48 -24.57
C THR A 35 -10.82 -10.06 -23.26
N ILE A 36 -10.11 -11.05 -22.72
CA ILE A 36 -10.30 -11.56 -21.36
C ILE A 36 -9.00 -11.36 -20.58
N ALA A 37 -9.08 -10.69 -19.42
CA ALA A 37 -7.94 -10.45 -18.56
C ALA A 37 -8.34 -10.50 -17.08
N VAL A 38 -7.37 -10.77 -16.20
CA VAL A 38 -7.53 -10.71 -14.74
C VAL A 38 -6.57 -9.66 -14.19
N THR A 39 -7.06 -8.84 -13.27
CA THR A 39 -6.27 -7.80 -12.60
C THR A 39 -6.39 -7.92 -11.08
N GLN A 40 -5.31 -7.57 -10.37
CA GLN A 40 -5.29 -7.49 -8.92
C GLN A 40 -4.50 -6.26 -8.48
N ASN A 41 -5.09 -5.45 -7.62
CA ASN A 41 -4.34 -4.46 -6.85
C ASN A 41 -3.65 -5.19 -5.69
N TYR A 42 -2.40 -4.86 -5.39
CA TYR A 42 -1.67 -5.45 -4.27
C TYR A 42 -1.11 -4.41 -3.31
N CYS A 43 -0.98 -4.82 -2.05
CA CYS A 43 -0.20 -4.13 -1.02
C CYS A 43 0.95 -5.07 -0.63
N GLY A 44 2.19 -4.61 -0.80
CA GLY A 44 3.40 -5.37 -0.51
C GLY A 44 4.37 -4.56 0.34
N TYR A 45 5.52 -5.16 0.68
CA TYR A 45 6.54 -4.49 1.48
C TYR A 45 7.14 -3.24 0.80
N ASP A 46 7.06 -3.12 -0.51
CA ASP A 46 7.53 -1.98 -1.29
C ASP A 46 6.64 -0.73 -1.13
N ASN A 47 5.32 -0.93 -1.01
CA ASN A 47 4.34 0.16 -1.02
C ASN A 47 3.52 0.29 0.29
N PHE A 48 3.81 -0.57 1.28
CA PHE A 48 3.06 -0.69 2.53
C PHE A 48 2.86 0.65 3.24
N ASP A 49 3.92 1.42 3.46
CA ASP A 49 3.85 2.69 4.18
C ASP A 49 2.79 3.64 3.61
N ARG A 50 2.78 3.78 2.28
CA ARG A 50 1.83 4.64 1.58
C ARG A 50 0.41 4.09 1.71
N VAL A 51 0.23 2.80 1.49
CA VAL A 51 -1.09 2.15 1.56
C VAL A 51 -1.65 2.24 2.98
N TRP A 52 -0.85 1.92 4.00
CA TRP A 52 -1.21 2.02 5.41
C TRP A 52 -1.63 3.45 5.79
N CYS A 53 -0.82 4.45 5.42
CA CYS A 53 -1.09 5.85 5.75
C CYS A 53 -2.39 6.39 5.14
N ARG A 54 -2.79 5.90 3.95
CA ARG A 54 -4.07 6.23 3.31
C ARG A 54 -5.22 5.43 3.93
N ALA A 55 -5.07 4.10 4.01
CA ALA A 55 -6.09 3.20 4.52
C ALA A 55 -6.51 3.55 5.95
N ARG A 56 -5.57 3.90 6.83
CA ARG A 56 -5.88 4.28 8.22
C ARG A 56 -6.75 5.53 8.32
N LYS A 57 -6.65 6.47 7.37
CA LYS A 57 -7.44 7.71 7.32
C LYS A 57 -8.82 7.48 6.71
N GLU A 58 -8.85 6.77 5.58
CA GLU A 58 -10.06 6.60 4.76
C GLU A 58 -10.97 5.47 5.26
N ARG A 59 -10.39 4.36 5.75
CA ARG A 59 -11.13 3.14 6.14
C ARG A 59 -10.78 2.73 7.57
N LYS A 60 -11.19 3.56 8.54
CA LYS A 60 -10.80 3.43 9.96
C LYS A 60 -11.06 2.04 10.56
N LYS A 61 -12.20 1.40 10.26
CA LYS A 61 -12.54 0.04 10.75
C LYS A 61 -11.62 -1.03 10.13
N VAL A 62 -11.45 -1.00 8.81
CA VAL A 62 -10.55 -1.93 8.10
C VAL A 62 -9.13 -1.78 8.63
N ALA A 63 -8.64 -0.56 8.83
CA ALA A 63 -7.31 -0.34 9.37
C ALA A 63 -7.15 -0.86 10.81
N HIS A 64 -8.19 -0.79 11.64
CA HIS A 64 -8.17 -1.38 12.98
C HIS A 64 -8.03 -2.90 12.92
N LEU A 65 -8.91 -3.58 12.16
CA LEU A 65 -8.87 -5.04 12.01
C LEU A 65 -7.58 -5.50 11.34
N TRP A 66 -7.10 -4.75 10.34
CA TRP A 66 -5.83 -5.04 9.68
C TRP A 66 -4.65 -4.92 10.64
N LEU A 67 -4.61 -3.89 11.50
CA LEU A 67 -3.58 -3.77 12.54
C LEU A 67 -3.62 -4.94 13.51
N ARG A 68 -4.83 -5.32 13.97
CA ARG A 68 -5.04 -6.47 14.87
C ARG A 68 -4.52 -7.77 14.25
N ASN A 69 -4.82 -8.02 12.99
CA ASN A 69 -4.40 -9.25 12.30
C ASN A 69 -2.90 -9.25 11.98
N MET A 70 -2.34 -8.08 11.62
CA MET A 70 -0.89 -7.95 11.45
C MET A 70 -0.13 -8.28 12.73
N TRP A 71 -0.66 -7.93 13.90
CA TRP A 71 -0.04 -8.29 15.17
C TRP A 71 0.13 -9.82 15.35
N LYS A 72 -0.86 -10.60 14.88
CA LYS A 72 -0.85 -12.07 14.98
C LYS A 72 0.01 -12.73 13.91
N HIS A 73 -0.12 -12.28 12.66
CA HIS A 73 0.41 -13.01 11.52
C HIS A 73 1.69 -12.41 10.93
N MET A 74 1.90 -11.10 11.06
CA MET A 74 3.07 -10.41 10.50
C MET A 74 3.54 -9.28 11.44
N PRO A 75 4.21 -9.64 12.56
CA PRO A 75 4.62 -8.67 13.59
C PRO A 75 5.52 -7.55 13.06
N GLU A 76 6.30 -7.80 12.01
CA GLU A 76 7.16 -6.79 11.36
C GLU A 76 6.35 -5.66 10.72
N LEU A 77 5.26 -5.98 10.02
CA LEU A 77 4.35 -4.96 9.46
C LEU A 77 3.59 -4.24 10.56
N HIS A 78 3.19 -4.95 11.62
CA HIS A 78 2.56 -4.32 12.77
C HIS A 78 3.50 -3.27 13.39
N ALA A 79 4.77 -3.63 13.64
CA ALA A 79 5.77 -2.71 14.17
C ALA A 79 5.97 -1.49 13.24
N ARG A 80 6.01 -1.71 11.92
CA ARG A 80 6.11 -0.62 10.92
C ARG A 80 4.89 0.30 10.98
N ALA A 81 3.68 -0.25 10.99
CA ALA A 81 2.43 0.49 11.08
C ALA A 81 2.36 1.35 12.36
N THR A 82 2.72 0.78 13.52
CA THR A 82 2.76 1.51 14.80
C THR A 82 3.82 2.62 14.78
N ALA A 83 4.99 2.37 14.18
CA ALA A 83 6.02 3.40 14.01
C ALA A 83 5.54 4.56 13.13
N LEU A 84 4.84 4.28 12.03
CA LEU A 84 4.21 5.29 11.17
C LEU A 84 3.10 6.06 11.89
N ASN A 85 2.33 5.41 12.76
CA ASN A 85 1.32 6.08 13.58
C ASN A 85 1.97 7.05 14.56
N ARG A 86 3.04 6.61 15.24
CA ARG A 86 3.80 7.44 16.19
C ARG A 86 4.47 8.62 15.50
N ARG A 87 5.08 8.40 14.32
CA ARG A 87 5.76 9.44 13.54
C ARG A 87 4.81 10.56 13.15
N ASP A 88 3.59 10.21 12.73
CA ASP A 88 2.62 11.18 12.21
C ASP A 88 1.60 11.62 13.27
N GLY A 89 1.77 11.20 14.55
CA GLY A 89 0.82 11.47 15.64
C GLY A 89 -0.59 10.92 15.41
N TYR A 90 -0.74 9.88 14.58
CA TYR A 90 -2.04 9.35 14.19
C TYR A 90 -2.64 8.46 15.28
N LYS A 91 -3.79 8.88 15.83
CA LYS A 91 -4.59 8.07 16.75
C LYS A 91 -5.57 7.17 16.00
N MET A 92 -5.49 5.86 16.26
CA MET A 92 -6.41 4.87 15.72
C MET A 92 -7.84 5.07 16.25
N ARG A 93 -8.86 4.53 15.58
CA ARG A 93 -10.29 4.73 15.92
C ARG A 93 -10.58 4.54 17.42
N HIS A 94 -10.08 3.46 18.00
CA HIS A 94 -10.33 3.09 19.40
C HIS A 94 -9.49 3.87 20.42
N GLU A 95 -8.42 4.54 19.97
CA GLU A 95 -7.58 5.40 20.83
C GLU A 95 -8.12 6.84 20.89
N ARG A 96 -9.09 7.18 20.04
CA ARG A 96 -9.79 8.46 20.10
C ARG A 96 -10.84 8.34 21.20
N ALA A 97 -10.72 9.18 22.23
CA ALA A 97 -11.77 9.32 23.23
C ALA A 97 -13.11 9.59 22.54
N ALA A 98 -14.20 9.11 23.14
CA ALA A 98 -15.56 9.31 22.63
C ALA A 98 -15.99 10.79 22.54
N ASP A 99 -15.19 11.71 23.09
CA ASP A 99 -15.60 13.09 23.43
C ASP A 99 -14.84 14.18 22.64
N GLY A 100 -14.41 13.90 21.40
CA GLY A 100 -13.51 14.77 20.64
C GLY A 100 -13.94 15.08 19.21
N GLU A 101 -15.21 15.48 19.01
CA GLU A 101 -15.70 16.00 17.74
C GLU A 101 -15.69 17.54 17.76
N SER A 102 -14.82 18.16 16.95
CA SER A 102 -14.87 19.59 16.60
C SER A 102 -13.97 19.83 15.37
N SER A 103 -14.34 20.52 14.29
CA SER A 103 -15.62 20.87 13.63
C SER A 103 -15.29 21.60 12.31
N SER A 104 -16.28 21.70 11.40
CA SER A 104 -16.38 22.42 10.08
C SER A 104 -16.01 21.58 8.82
N GLU A 105 -16.86 21.32 7.82
CA GLU A 105 -18.19 21.82 7.42
C GLU A 105 -19.06 20.71 6.77
N THR A 106 -20.34 20.68 7.19
CA THR A 106 -21.61 20.29 6.54
C THR A 106 -21.70 19.26 5.38
N SER A 107 -22.32 18.11 5.66
CA SER A 107 -23.60 17.71 5.04
C SER A 107 -24.26 16.59 5.85
N SER A 108 -25.56 16.77 6.13
CA SER A 108 -26.38 15.88 6.93
C SER A 108 -26.59 14.52 6.25
N SER A 109 -26.32 13.44 6.96
CA SER A 109 -26.96 12.14 6.75
C SER A 109 -27.00 11.43 8.10
N SER A 110 -28.21 11.24 8.61
CA SER A 110 -28.52 10.44 9.78
C SER A 110 -28.30 8.98 9.44
N ASP A 111 -27.08 8.50 9.58
CA ASP A 111 -26.78 7.08 9.49
C ASP A 111 -26.65 6.53 10.90
N SER A 112 -27.67 5.80 11.34
CA SER A 112 -27.55 4.83 12.42
C SER A 112 -26.41 3.89 12.06
N SER A 113 -25.19 4.19 12.51
CA SER A 113 -24.06 3.30 12.36
C SER A 113 -24.35 2.11 13.24
N SER A 114 -24.91 1.07 12.62
CA SER A 114 -24.86 -0.27 13.17
C SER A 114 -23.38 -0.52 13.42
N ASP A 115 -22.93 -0.45 14.69
CA ASP A 115 -21.62 -0.96 15.09
C ASP A 115 -21.65 -2.44 14.74
N SER A 116 -21.27 -2.71 13.50
CA SER A 116 -21.28 -4.04 12.93
C SER A 116 -20.30 -4.84 13.78
N SER A 117 -20.83 -5.84 14.49
CA SER A 117 -20.18 -6.68 15.53
C SER A 117 -18.92 -7.42 15.08
N SER A 118 -18.41 -7.13 13.88
CA SER A 118 -17.17 -7.64 13.30
C SER A 118 -15.92 -7.44 14.16
N ASP A 119 -15.95 -6.53 15.12
CA ASP A 119 -14.83 -6.38 16.07
C ASP A 119 -14.71 -7.60 17.00
N ALA A 120 -15.81 -8.35 17.20
CA ALA A 120 -15.82 -9.61 17.96
C ALA A 120 -15.85 -10.88 17.06
N GLU A 121 -15.96 -10.72 15.75
CA GLU A 121 -15.97 -11.86 14.82
C GLU A 121 -14.59 -12.53 14.78
N GLU A 122 -14.62 -13.85 14.61
CA GLU A 122 -13.43 -14.67 14.49
C GLU A 122 -12.57 -14.22 13.29
N ASP A 123 -11.26 -14.28 13.47
CA ASP A 123 -10.34 -13.93 12.39
C ASP A 123 -10.43 -14.95 11.26
N LEU A 124 -10.20 -14.49 10.03
CA LEU A 124 -10.19 -15.35 8.85
C LEU A 124 -9.17 -16.49 9.00
N ASP A 125 -9.58 -17.72 8.69
CA ASP A 125 -8.68 -18.87 8.66
C ASP A 125 -7.65 -18.72 7.52
N LEU A 126 -6.39 -18.50 7.92
CA LEU A 126 -5.27 -18.35 6.99
C LEU A 126 -4.52 -19.69 6.74
N SER A 127 -5.04 -20.83 7.22
CA SER A 127 -4.40 -22.15 7.07
C SER A 127 -4.10 -22.54 5.62
N ARG A 128 -4.88 -22.03 4.66
CA ARG A 128 -4.72 -22.27 3.22
C ARG A 128 -3.84 -21.24 2.52
N VAL A 129 -3.40 -20.20 3.22
CA VAL A 129 -2.51 -19.16 2.70
C VAL A 129 -1.08 -19.59 2.97
N HIS A 130 -0.40 -20.06 1.92
CA HIS A 130 1.00 -20.46 2.02
C HIS A 130 1.90 -19.22 2.17
N VAL A 131 2.41 -18.99 3.38
CA VAL A 131 3.35 -17.89 3.64
C VAL A 131 4.75 -18.36 3.24
N HIS A 132 5.19 -18.07 2.02
CA HIS A 132 6.57 -18.32 1.61
C HIS A 132 7.46 -17.15 2.05
N THR A 133 8.17 -17.32 3.17
CA THR A 133 8.97 -16.27 3.86
C THR A 133 10.33 -16.00 3.20
N GLY A 134 10.39 -15.96 1.87
CA GLY A 134 11.61 -15.63 1.12
C GLY A 134 11.85 -14.12 0.94
N ILE A 135 10.86 -13.28 1.23
CA ILE A 135 10.90 -11.84 0.95
C ILE A 135 11.15 -11.07 2.24
N VAL A 136 12.37 -10.51 2.37
CA VAL A 136 12.73 -9.63 3.49
C VAL A 136 12.24 -8.22 3.19
N PRO A 137 11.52 -7.55 4.11
CA PRO A 137 11.03 -6.21 3.86
C PRO A 137 12.16 -5.19 3.65
N PRO A 138 12.03 -4.23 2.72
CA PRO A 138 13.11 -3.28 2.41
C PRO A 138 13.58 -2.43 3.58
N TRP A 139 12.70 -2.09 4.53
CA TRP A 139 13.06 -1.32 5.74
C TRP A 139 13.78 -2.16 6.81
N LEU A 140 13.75 -3.49 6.69
CA LEU A 140 14.49 -4.40 7.55
C LEU A 140 15.86 -4.73 6.97
N MET A 141 16.03 -4.57 5.65
CA MET A 141 17.34 -4.58 5.02
C MET A 141 18.10 -3.32 5.47
N GLY A 142 19.23 -3.49 6.15
CA GLY A 142 20.12 -2.38 6.50
C GLY A 142 20.58 -1.58 5.27
N PRO A 143 21.29 -0.44 5.45
CA PRO A 143 21.73 0.37 4.33
C PRO A 143 22.48 -0.50 3.31
N ARG A 144 21.97 -0.57 2.07
CA ARG A 144 22.69 -1.26 0.99
C ARG A 144 24.02 -0.52 0.81
N ALA A 145 25.11 -1.13 1.25
CA ALA A 145 26.45 -0.63 0.95
C ALA A 145 26.55 -0.52 -0.59
N GLY A 146 26.57 0.71 -1.10
CA GLY A 146 26.73 0.97 -2.51
C GLY A 146 28.02 0.32 -2.97
N LYS A 147 27.94 -0.60 -3.95
CA LYS A 147 29.15 -1.04 -4.65
C LYS A 147 29.76 0.22 -5.31
N PRO A 148 31.05 0.51 -5.11
CA PRO A 148 31.68 1.62 -5.81
C PRO A 148 31.61 1.32 -7.32
N VAL A 149 31.08 2.28 -8.07
CA VAL A 149 31.12 2.26 -9.54
C VAL A 149 32.59 2.33 -9.93
N ALA A 150 33.14 1.24 -10.44
CA ALA A 150 34.47 1.22 -11.02
C ALA A 150 34.47 2.12 -12.26
N GLY A 151 34.96 3.35 -12.08
CA GLY A 151 35.23 4.27 -13.18
C GLY A 151 36.42 3.75 -13.97
N THR A 152 36.17 3.23 -15.17
CA THR A 152 37.18 2.94 -16.18
C THR A 152 37.79 4.25 -16.67
N MET A 153 38.88 4.70 -16.05
CA MET A 153 39.74 5.75 -16.61
C MET A 153 40.66 5.12 -17.65
N ALA A 154 40.30 5.26 -18.93
CA ALA A 154 41.19 5.04 -20.05
C ALA A 154 42.10 6.26 -20.23
N GLY A 155 43.42 6.04 -20.21
CA GLY A 155 44.41 7.07 -20.49
C GLY A 155 45.82 6.51 -20.52
N LYS A 156 46.25 5.98 -21.68
CA LYS A 156 47.66 5.69 -21.97
C LYS A 156 48.34 7.00 -22.41
N PRO A 157 49.51 7.39 -21.85
CA PRO A 157 50.29 8.47 -22.42
C PRO A 157 51.14 7.95 -23.59
N ARG A 158 51.27 8.80 -24.62
CA ARG A 158 52.40 8.81 -25.57
C ARG A 158 53.48 9.72 -25.01
#